data_AF-A0A7X7P974-F1
#
_entry.id   AF-A0A7X7P974-F1
#
_cell.length_a   1.000
_cell.length_b   1.000
_cell.length_c   1.000
_cell.angle_alpha   90.00
_cell.angle_beta   90.00
_cell.angle_gamma   90.00
#
_symmetry.space_group_name_H-M   'P 1'
#
loop_
_entity.id
_entity.type
_entity.pdbx_description
1 polymer ?
#
loop_
_entity_poly.entity_id
_entity_poly.type
_entity_poly.pdbx_seq_one_letter_code
_entity_poly.pdbx_strand_id
1 'polypeptide(L)'
;MLNYDKVVSALAGASPDARRKNGPGYHAVTYGWLVAELVARATGKSFQEVVVEEIAAPLGVDEYWYYVPQDERSRIAKLFPHINPGGLNWQFTSAILAHVAPTRGLAEAAMPDGFDALVRDPQVHDAVMPGWNGVFSADAVAKMYGAIANGGMIDGQQFLKPDTVQKSTTIADRDRDYVLAIKPNWSLGYHKPVLASRSQPQNAIGHYGVGGSGGFADLDTGLSLAFVTNRLGSSLTALGDLRLARLGAAALSIAQNWSDL
;
A
#
# COMPACT_ATOMS: atom_id res chain seq x y z
N MET A 1 17.65 -1.91 -7.57
CA MET A 1 16.57 -1.37 -6.71
C MET A 1 17.09 -0.92 -5.35
N LEU A 2 18.09 -1.58 -4.76
CA LEU A 2 18.62 -1.23 -3.43
C LEU A 2 19.32 0.15 -3.33
N ASN A 3 19.84 0.69 -4.44
CA ASN A 3 20.44 2.03 -4.45
C ASN A 3 19.38 3.08 -4.82
N TYR A 4 18.98 3.89 -3.83
CA TYR A 4 17.92 4.89 -3.94
C TYR A 4 18.19 5.92 -5.06
N ASP A 5 19.35 6.58 -5.03
CA ASP A 5 19.69 7.65 -5.97
C ASP A 5 19.74 7.18 -7.43
N LYS A 6 20.24 5.96 -7.65
CA LYS A 6 20.25 5.35 -8.99
C LYS A 6 18.84 5.12 -9.51
N VAL A 7 17.92 4.67 -8.65
CA VAL A 7 16.52 4.45 -9.03
C VAL A 7 15.83 5.79 -9.29
N VAL A 8 15.99 6.78 -8.41
CA VAL A 8 15.46 8.14 -8.62
C VAL A 8 15.98 8.74 -9.92
N SER A 9 17.29 8.68 -10.16
CA SER A 9 17.90 9.20 -11.39
C SER A 9 17.36 8.51 -12.64
N ALA A 10 17.18 7.19 -12.58
CA ALA A 10 16.59 6.44 -13.68
C ALA A 10 15.12 6.82 -13.92
N LEU A 11 14.33 6.99 -12.87
CA LEU A 11 12.93 7.42 -12.97
C LEU A 11 12.80 8.83 -13.54
N ALA A 12 13.64 9.77 -13.10
CA ALA A 12 13.66 11.14 -13.60
C ALA A 12 14.09 11.23 -15.07
N GLY A 13 15.00 10.34 -15.50
CA GLY A 13 15.46 10.25 -16.90
C GLY A 13 14.56 9.43 -17.82
N ALA A 14 13.54 8.74 -17.29
CA ALA A 14 12.66 7.89 -18.08
C ALA A 14 11.60 8.70 -18.83
N SER A 15 11.32 8.33 -20.07
CA SER A 15 10.16 8.84 -20.81
C SER A 15 8.86 8.35 -20.15
N PRO A 16 7.88 9.22 -19.88
CA PRO A 16 6.60 8.80 -19.33
C PRO A 16 5.86 7.83 -20.27
N ASP A 17 5.19 6.83 -19.72
CA ASP A 17 4.32 5.95 -20.49
C ASP A 17 3.20 6.76 -21.15
N ALA A 18 3.06 6.65 -22.48
CA ALA A 18 2.06 7.38 -23.24
C ALA A 18 0.62 7.03 -22.84
N ARG A 19 0.39 5.81 -22.30
CA ARG A 19 -0.91 5.33 -21.85
C ARG A 19 -1.50 6.16 -20.70
N ARG A 20 -0.65 6.84 -19.92
CA ARG A 20 -1.06 7.73 -18.81
C ARG A 20 -2.01 8.86 -19.23
N LYS A 21 -2.08 9.17 -20.52
CA LYS A 21 -2.99 10.18 -21.07
C LYS A 21 -4.45 9.70 -21.14
N ASN A 22 -4.68 8.39 -21.00
CA ASN A 22 -5.97 7.74 -21.18
C ASN A 22 -6.49 7.06 -19.89
N GLY A 23 -5.82 7.29 -18.75
CA GLY A 23 -6.21 6.73 -17.46
C GLY A 23 -5.00 6.46 -16.54
N PRO A 24 -5.27 6.01 -15.31
CA PRO A 24 -4.24 5.72 -14.33
C PRO A 24 -3.53 4.41 -14.64
N GLY A 25 -2.29 4.29 -14.18
CA GLY A 25 -1.57 3.03 -14.16
C GLY A 25 -1.00 2.82 -12.77
N TYR A 26 -1.15 1.63 -12.23
CA TYR A 26 -0.59 1.29 -10.93
C TYR A 26 0.94 1.18 -11.00
N HIS A 27 1.61 2.08 -10.28
CA HIS A 27 3.07 2.10 -10.13
C HIS A 27 3.49 1.19 -8.96
N ALA A 28 3.31 -0.13 -9.13
CA ALA A 28 3.45 -1.14 -8.08
C ALA A 28 4.73 -1.06 -7.23
N VAL A 29 5.84 -0.64 -7.86
CA VAL A 29 7.13 -0.47 -7.19
C VAL A 29 7.51 1.01 -7.13
N THR A 30 7.35 1.74 -8.24
CA THR A 30 7.98 3.06 -8.43
C THR A 30 7.25 4.21 -7.73
N TYR A 31 5.97 4.04 -7.35
CA TYR A 31 5.18 5.10 -6.69
C TYR A 31 5.90 5.66 -5.45
N GLY A 32 6.39 4.77 -4.58
CA GLY A 32 7.01 5.18 -3.33
C GLY A 32 8.32 5.95 -3.49
N TRP A 33 9.11 5.69 -4.54
CA TRP A 33 10.31 6.50 -4.84
C TRP A 33 9.94 7.89 -5.33
N LEU A 34 8.91 8.00 -6.18
CA LEU A 34 8.43 9.30 -6.65
C LEU A 34 7.93 10.15 -5.48
N VAL A 35 7.15 9.56 -4.57
CA VAL A 35 6.68 10.25 -3.36
C VAL A 35 7.84 10.60 -2.43
N ALA A 36 8.73 9.66 -2.16
CA ALA A 36 9.87 9.88 -1.26
C ALA A 36 10.79 10.99 -1.74
N GLU A 37 11.08 11.04 -3.04
CA GLU A 37 11.92 12.07 -3.63
C GLU A 37 11.24 13.45 -3.61
N LEU A 38 9.94 13.50 -3.87
CA LEU A 38 9.17 14.75 -3.77
C LEU A 38 9.18 15.28 -2.32
N VAL A 39 8.95 14.40 -1.35
CA VAL A 39 9.01 14.74 0.08
C VAL A 39 10.39 15.23 0.47
N ALA A 40 11.44 14.52 0.06
CA ALA A 40 12.81 14.90 0.39
C ALA A 40 13.19 16.26 -0.19
N ARG A 41 12.82 16.54 -1.46
CA ARG A 41 13.05 17.85 -2.09
C ARG A 41 12.24 18.98 -1.46
N ALA A 42 11.00 18.71 -1.07
CA ALA A 42 10.12 19.72 -0.48
C ALA A 42 10.54 20.12 0.93
N THR A 43 11.14 19.19 1.68
CA THR A 43 11.50 19.37 3.10
C THR A 43 12.99 19.63 3.33
N GLY A 44 13.85 19.23 2.41
CA GLY A 44 15.30 19.22 2.59
C GLY A 44 15.81 18.11 3.51
N LYS A 45 14.94 17.18 3.93
CA LYS A 45 15.25 16.04 4.81
C LYS A 45 15.18 14.73 4.03
N SER A 46 15.82 13.68 4.53
CA SER A 46 15.60 12.33 3.98
C SER A 46 14.16 11.89 4.21
N PHE A 47 13.67 10.97 3.37
CA PHE A 47 12.32 10.44 3.52
C PHE A 47 12.09 9.78 4.90
N GLN A 48 13.10 9.07 5.41
CA GLN A 48 13.00 8.40 6.72
C GLN A 48 12.91 9.40 7.87
N GLU A 49 13.68 10.50 7.82
CA GLU A 49 13.58 11.55 8.82
C GLU A 49 12.18 12.15 8.85
N VAL A 50 11.60 12.46 7.67
CA VAL A 50 10.22 12.96 7.59
C VAL A 50 9.22 11.93 8.12
N VAL A 51 9.37 10.65 7.78
CA VAL A 51 8.48 9.59 8.30
C VAL A 51 8.56 9.49 9.82
N VAL A 52 9.76 9.58 10.41
CA VAL A 52 9.90 9.54 11.87
C VAL A 52 9.26 10.77 12.51
N GLU A 53 9.59 11.97 12.03
CA GLU A 53 9.17 13.24 12.64
C GLU A 53 7.69 13.56 12.43
N GLU A 54 7.14 13.27 11.25
CA GLU A 54 5.81 13.70 10.84
C GLU A 54 4.76 12.57 10.86
N ILE A 55 5.18 11.30 11.02
CA ILE A 55 4.27 10.15 11.06
C ILE A 55 4.47 9.34 12.34
N ALA A 56 5.63 8.71 12.53
CA ALA A 56 5.85 7.75 13.60
C ALA A 56 5.73 8.41 14.99
N ALA A 57 6.48 9.49 15.22
CA ALA A 57 6.50 10.18 16.50
C ALA A 57 5.13 10.82 16.84
N PRO A 58 4.43 11.53 15.93
CA PRO A 58 3.10 12.06 16.22
C PRO A 58 2.03 11.00 16.46
N LEU A 59 2.16 9.81 15.89
CA LEU A 59 1.27 8.67 16.15
C LEU A 59 1.66 7.88 17.42
N GLY A 60 2.78 8.25 18.06
CA GLY A 60 3.30 7.54 19.23
C GLY A 60 3.60 6.07 18.91
N VAL A 61 4.24 5.82 17.77
CA VAL A 61 4.70 4.48 17.36
C VAL A 61 6.16 4.55 16.95
N ASP A 62 6.91 3.50 17.30
CA ASP A 62 8.31 3.38 16.88
C ASP A 62 8.42 2.83 15.46
N GLU A 63 7.40 2.12 14.99
CA GLU A 63 7.41 1.44 13.69
C GLU A 63 6.83 2.33 12.59
N TYR A 64 7.67 2.75 11.65
CA TYR A 64 7.32 3.09 10.27
C TYR A 64 8.58 2.93 9.43
N TRP A 65 9.18 1.74 9.50
CA TRP A 65 10.52 1.52 8.98
C TRP A 65 10.52 1.22 7.48
N TYR A 66 11.09 2.16 6.72
CA TYR A 66 11.52 1.93 5.34
C TYR A 66 13.02 1.62 5.24
N TYR A 67 13.74 1.80 6.34
CA TYR A 67 15.07 1.28 6.65
C TYR A 67 14.96 0.73 8.07
N VAL A 68 15.32 -0.53 8.31
CA VAL A 68 15.11 -1.15 9.63
C VAL A 68 16.36 -1.02 10.48
N PRO A 69 16.27 -0.38 11.67
CA PRO A 69 17.37 -0.33 12.63
C PRO A 69 17.94 -1.72 12.93
N GLN A 70 19.26 -1.82 13.07
CA GLN A 70 19.94 -3.12 13.18
C GLN A 70 19.49 -3.93 14.41
N ASP A 71 19.29 -3.26 15.52
CA ASP A 71 18.79 -3.80 16.80
C ASP A 71 17.33 -4.22 16.75
N GLU A 72 16.52 -3.63 15.85
CA GLU A 72 15.10 -3.98 15.68
C GLU A 72 14.88 -5.16 14.73
N ARG A 73 15.92 -5.63 13.99
CA ARG A 73 15.78 -6.69 12.97
C ARG A 73 15.28 -8.02 13.51
N SER A 74 15.52 -8.32 14.78
CA SER A 74 15.02 -9.55 15.40
C SER A 74 13.49 -9.59 15.53
N ARG A 75 12.80 -8.45 15.42
CA ARG A 75 11.34 -8.36 15.46
C ARG A 75 10.68 -8.70 14.12
N ILE A 76 11.45 -8.78 13.03
CA ILE A 76 10.92 -9.08 11.69
C ILE A 76 10.49 -10.54 11.63
N ALA A 77 9.18 -10.76 11.50
CA ALA A 77 8.62 -12.07 11.30
C ALA A 77 8.98 -12.62 9.89
N LYS A 78 9.46 -13.86 9.82
CA LYS A 78 9.80 -14.51 8.55
C LYS A 78 8.54 -14.80 7.73
N LEU A 79 8.54 -14.39 6.46
CA LEU A 79 7.43 -14.61 5.53
C LEU A 79 7.32 -16.09 5.11
N PHE A 80 6.10 -16.63 5.06
CA PHE A 80 5.81 -17.99 4.61
C PHE A 80 4.38 -18.14 4.03
N PRO A 81 4.08 -19.08 3.13
CA PRO A 81 5.06 -19.76 2.29
C PRO A 81 5.83 -18.71 1.47
N HIS A 82 6.96 -19.09 0.91
CA HIS A 82 7.62 -18.23 -0.06
C HIS A 82 6.62 -17.87 -1.16
N ILE A 83 6.69 -16.62 -1.66
CA ILE A 83 5.95 -16.23 -2.88
C ILE A 83 6.43 -17.19 -3.97
N ASN A 84 5.60 -18.20 -4.25
CA ASN A 84 5.89 -19.22 -5.23
C ASN A 84 5.12 -18.83 -6.48
N PRO A 85 5.79 -18.40 -7.58
CA PRO A 85 5.13 -18.33 -8.87
C PRO A 85 4.86 -19.79 -9.26
N GLY A 86 3.69 -20.30 -8.84
CA GLY A 86 3.50 -21.72 -8.58
C GLY A 86 3.87 -22.62 -9.75
N GLY A 87 4.97 -23.37 -9.64
CA GLY A 87 5.32 -24.51 -10.50
C GLY A 87 5.37 -24.29 -12.02
N LEU A 88 5.06 -23.09 -12.51
CA LEU A 88 5.01 -22.68 -13.90
C LEU A 88 5.99 -21.53 -14.07
N ASN A 89 6.79 -21.62 -15.12
CA ASN A 89 7.72 -20.55 -15.49
C ASN A 89 6.91 -19.28 -15.78
N TRP A 90 6.94 -18.33 -14.84
CA TRP A 90 6.17 -17.09 -14.92
C TRP A 90 6.51 -16.27 -16.19
N GLN A 91 7.75 -16.37 -16.69
CA GLN A 91 8.15 -15.73 -17.94
C GLN A 91 7.36 -16.26 -19.13
N PHE A 92 7.08 -17.56 -19.14
CA PHE A 92 6.29 -18.20 -20.19
C PHE A 92 4.81 -17.79 -20.09
N THR A 93 4.25 -17.76 -18.88
CA THR A 93 2.85 -17.37 -18.68
C THR A 93 2.60 -15.88 -18.88
N SER A 94 3.49 -14.99 -18.42
CA SER A 94 3.39 -13.54 -18.61
C SER A 94 3.57 -13.16 -20.07
N ALA A 95 4.50 -13.80 -20.79
CA ALA A 95 4.66 -13.62 -22.23
C ALA A 95 3.40 -14.03 -22.99
N ILE A 96 2.79 -15.18 -22.67
CA ILE A 96 1.53 -15.62 -23.30
C ILE A 96 0.38 -14.66 -22.96
N LEU A 97 0.24 -14.26 -21.70
CA LEU A 97 -0.84 -13.36 -21.25
C LEU A 97 -0.69 -11.93 -21.79
N ALA A 98 0.54 -11.47 -22.07
CA ALA A 98 0.79 -10.17 -22.69
C ALA A 98 0.32 -10.09 -24.15
N HIS A 99 0.20 -11.23 -24.84
CA HIS A 99 -0.25 -11.32 -26.24
C HIS A 99 -1.77 -11.53 -26.37
N VAL A 100 -2.48 -11.72 -25.25
CA VAL A 100 -3.94 -11.86 -25.21
C VAL A 100 -4.52 -10.56 -24.67
N ALA A 101 -5.24 -9.82 -25.52
CA ALA A 101 -5.71 -8.46 -25.23
C ALA A 101 -6.45 -8.28 -23.88
N PRO A 102 -7.34 -9.18 -23.43
CA PRO A 102 -7.99 -9.05 -22.12
C PRO A 102 -7.08 -9.34 -20.91
N THR A 103 -5.91 -9.95 -21.10
CA THR A 103 -5.01 -10.37 -20.00
C THR A 103 -3.71 -9.57 -19.91
N ARG A 104 -3.48 -8.63 -20.84
CA ARG A 104 -2.27 -7.81 -20.88
C ARG A 104 -2.03 -7.01 -19.60
N GLY A 105 -3.06 -6.42 -19.01
CA GLY A 105 -2.96 -5.70 -17.72
C GLY A 105 -2.52 -6.62 -16.58
N LEU A 106 -3.06 -7.85 -16.52
CA LEU A 106 -2.67 -8.84 -15.50
C LEU A 106 -1.18 -9.24 -15.60
N ALA A 107 -0.63 -9.27 -16.81
CA ALA A 107 0.80 -9.52 -17.01
C ALA A 107 1.67 -8.34 -16.54
N GLU A 108 1.21 -7.09 -16.73
CA GLU A 108 1.91 -5.87 -16.30
C GLU A 108 1.76 -5.58 -14.81
N ALA A 109 0.64 -5.97 -14.19
CA ALA A 109 0.41 -5.91 -12.74
C ALA A 109 1.22 -6.95 -11.98
N ALA A 110 1.81 -7.91 -12.68
CA ALA A 110 2.61 -8.94 -12.05
C ALA A 110 3.97 -8.42 -11.63
N MET A 111 4.54 -9.11 -10.65
CA MET A 111 5.83 -8.73 -10.09
C MET A 111 6.94 -8.88 -11.14
N PRO A 112 7.87 -7.90 -11.24
CA PRO A 112 9.01 -7.99 -12.12
C PRO A 112 9.86 -9.24 -11.85
N ASP A 113 10.56 -9.73 -12.87
CA ASP A 113 11.51 -10.83 -12.73
C ASP A 113 12.54 -10.53 -11.62
N GLY A 114 12.75 -11.52 -10.74
CA GLY A 114 13.66 -11.40 -9.59
C GLY A 114 13.11 -10.63 -8.40
N PHE A 115 11.86 -10.13 -8.44
CA PHE A 115 11.24 -9.48 -7.29
C PHE A 115 11.06 -10.45 -6.11
N ASP A 116 10.79 -11.73 -6.37
CA ASP A 116 10.70 -12.76 -5.32
C ASP A 116 12.06 -12.98 -4.62
N ALA A 117 13.16 -12.94 -5.38
CA ALA A 117 14.51 -13.01 -4.85
C ALA A 117 14.86 -11.75 -4.06
N LEU A 118 14.47 -10.58 -4.59
CA LEU A 118 14.65 -9.30 -3.91
C LEU A 118 13.91 -9.29 -2.57
N VAL A 119 12.63 -9.68 -2.51
CA VAL A 119 11.84 -9.74 -1.26
C VAL A 119 12.50 -10.63 -0.18
N ARG A 120 13.31 -11.62 -0.59
CA ARG A 120 14.03 -12.51 0.34
C ARG A 120 15.43 -12.01 0.72
N ASP A 121 15.94 -10.98 0.04
CA ASP A 121 17.27 -10.44 0.29
C ASP A 121 17.24 -9.59 1.58
N PRO A 122 18.01 -9.93 2.64
CA PRO A 122 18.03 -9.12 3.85
C PRO A 122 18.47 -7.67 3.62
N GLN A 123 19.20 -7.39 2.53
CA GLN A 123 19.61 -6.02 2.18
C GLN A 123 18.43 -5.10 1.87
N VAL A 124 17.22 -5.62 1.69
CA VAL A 124 16.02 -4.79 1.51
C VAL A 124 15.67 -3.99 2.76
N HIS A 125 16.14 -4.43 3.92
CA HIS A 125 16.00 -3.70 5.18
C HIS A 125 17.10 -2.64 5.36
N ASP A 126 18.09 -2.61 4.46
CA ASP A 126 19.18 -1.63 4.39
C ASP A 126 18.94 -0.55 3.30
N ALA A 127 17.77 -0.55 2.65
CA ALA A 127 17.47 0.33 1.53
C ALA A 127 16.07 0.95 1.67
N VAL A 128 15.89 2.18 1.19
CA VAL A 128 14.60 2.89 1.24
C VAL A 128 13.81 2.60 -0.03
N MET A 129 12.71 1.85 0.08
CA MET A 129 11.93 1.42 -1.08
C MET A 129 10.42 1.55 -0.83
N PRO A 130 9.89 2.79 -0.65
CA PRO A 130 8.62 3.02 0.03
C PRO A 130 7.38 2.50 -0.68
N GLY A 131 7.52 2.02 -1.92
CA GLY A 131 6.46 1.36 -2.65
C GLY A 131 6.14 -0.05 -2.11
N TRP A 132 7.05 -0.70 -1.37
CA TRP A 132 6.83 -2.09 -0.98
C TRP A 132 7.58 -2.60 0.27
N ASN A 133 8.70 -2.01 0.69
CA ASN A 133 9.57 -2.62 1.72
C ASN A 133 9.30 -2.18 3.16
N GLY A 134 8.21 -1.44 3.40
CA GLY A 134 7.84 -0.97 4.73
C GLY A 134 7.65 -2.12 5.72
N VAL A 135 8.19 -1.99 6.93
CA VAL A 135 8.03 -2.95 8.03
C VAL A 135 7.29 -2.28 9.17
N PHE A 136 6.00 -2.61 9.30
CA PHE A 136 5.08 -1.98 10.25
C PHE A 136 4.31 -3.03 11.06
N SER A 137 3.94 -2.67 12.29
CA SER A 137 2.99 -3.42 13.09
C SER A 137 1.55 -3.16 12.60
N ALA A 138 0.62 -4.06 12.95
CA ALA A 138 -0.80 -3.80 12.68
C ALA A 138 -1.30 -2.57 13.45
N ASP A 139 -0.82 -2.36 14.69
CA ASP A 139 -1.18 -1.21 15.51
C ASP A 139 -0.76 0.11 14.86
N ALA A 140 0.48 0.22 14.40
CA ALA A 140 0.98 1.42 13.72
C ALA A 140 0.14 1.77 12.48
N VAL A 141 -0.12 0.78 11.61
CA VAL A 141 -0.96 0.98 10.43
C VAL A 141 -2.39 1.37 10.82
N ALA A 142 -2.96 0.76 11.85
CA ALA A 142 -4.29 1.07 12.34
C ALA A 142 -4.37 2.49 12.90
N LYS A 143 -3.36 2.98 13.63
CA LYS A 143 -3.34 4.35 14.15
C LYS A 143 -3.36 5.41 13.06
N MET A 144 -2.56 5.24 11.99
CA MET A 144 -2.56 6.15 10.84
C MET A 144 -3.94 6.18 10.15
N TYR A 145 -4.52 5.01 9.88
CA TYR A 145 -5.89 4.96 9.34
C TYR A 145 -6.92 5.46 10.35
N GLY A 146 -6.70 5.30 11.65
CA GLY A 146 -7.54 5.80 12.72
C GLY A 146 -7.60 7.33 12.72
N ALA A 147 -6.45 7.97 12.58
CA ALA A 147 -6.37 9.42 12.39
C ALA A 147 -7.19 9.87 11.18
N ILE A 148 -7.05 9.18 10.04
CA ILE A 148 -7.81 9.50 8.81
C ILE A 148 -9.32 9.30 9.02
N ALA A 149 -9.73 8.16 9.59
CA ALA A 149 -11.13 7.81 9.83
C ALA A 149 -11.83 8.82 10.75
N ASN A 150 -11.08 9.40 11.69
CA ASN A 150 -11.58 10.34 12.70
C ASN A 150 -11.25 11.80 12.34
N GLY A 151 -11.28 12.14 11.05
CA GLY A 151 -11.18 13.53 10.58
C GLY A 151 -9.82 14.20 10.83
N GLY A 152 -8.77 13.40 11.02
CA GLY A 152 -7.40 13.82 11.28
C GLY A 152 -7.02 13.80 12.75
N MET A 153 -7.88 13.28 13.63
CA MET A 153 -7.66 13.20 15.07
C MET A 153 -7.31 11.79 15.52
N ILE A 154 -6.34 11.64 16.41
CA ILE A 154 -6.00 10.37 17.07
C ILE A 154 -5.48 10.67 18.47
N ASP A 155 -5.89 9.90 19.48
CA ASP A 155 -5.45 10.04 20.87
C ASP A 155 -5.56 11.49 21.43
N GLY A 156 -6.58 12.24 20.99
CA GLY A 156 -6.81 13.63 21.40
C GLY A 156 -5.92 14.67 20.70
N GLN A 157 -5.04 14.25 19.79
CA GLN A 157 -4.16 15.12 19.02
C GLN A 157 -4.63 15.27 17.57
N GLN A 158 -4.45 16.46 17.01
CA GLN A 158 -4.63 16.69 15.59
C GLN A 158 -3.38 16.26 14.83
N PHE A 159 -3.49 15.12 14.14
CA PHE A 159 -2.46 14.57 13.28
C PHE A 159 -2.54 15.15 11.86
N LEU A 160 -3.75 15.21 11.27
CA LEU A 160 -4.00 15.86 9.99
C LEU A 160 -5.03 16.98 10.13
N LYS A 161 -4.87 18.04 9.35
CA LYS A 161 -5.93 19.05 9.21
C LYS A 161 -7.15 18.43 8.51
N PRO A 162 -8.39 18.84 8.84
CA PRO A 162 -9.60 18.30 8.19
C PRO A 162 -9.56 18.45 6.66
N ASP A 163 -9.08 19.60 6.17
CA ASP A 163 -8.91 19.86 4.73
C ASP A 163 -7.90 18.90 4.07
N THR A 164 -6.86 18.49 4.81
CA THR A 164 -5.89 17.50 4.31
C THR A 164 -6.53 16.13 4.22
N VAL A 165 -7.31 15.73 5.23
CA VAL A 165 -8.08 14.47 5.19
C VAL A 165 -9.02 14.48 3.98
N GLN A 166 -9.83 15.54 3.82
CA GLN A 166 -10.74 15.68 2.69
C GLN A 166 -10.02 15.57 1.34
N LYS A 167 -8.89 16.26 1.17
CA LYS A 167 -8.08 16.19 -0.07
C LYS A 167 -7.54 14.78 -0.32
N SER A 168 -7.04 14.11 0.72
CA SER A 168 -6.46 12.77 0.61
C SER A 168 -7.49 11.66 0.32
N THR A 169 -8.74 11.86 0.75
CA THR A 169 -9.83 10.88 0.59
C THR A 169 -10.71 11.12 -0.63
N THR A 170 -10.60 12.30 -1.26
CA THR A 170 -11.32 12.63 -2.49
C THR A 170 -10.78 11.82 -3.67
N ILE A 171 -11.68 11.15 -4.39
CA ILE A 171 -11.33 10.41 -5.61
C ILE A 171 -10.83 11.40 -6.67
N ALA A 172 -9.58 11.23 -7.08
CA ALA A 172 -8.93 12.00 -8.13
C ALA A 172 -9.15 11.39 -9.52
N ASP A 173 -9.28 10.06 -9.61
CA ASP A 173 -9.41 9.34 -10.87
C ASP A 173 -10.41 8.17 -10.74
N ARG A 174 -11.35 8.05 -11.69
CA ARG A 174 -12.39 6.99 -11.76
C ARG A 174 -12.24 6.09 -12.98
N ASP A 175 -11.22 6.32 -13.80
CA ASP A 175 -10.98 5.55 -15.00
C ASP A 175 -10.45 4.16 -14.66
N ARG A 176 -10.52 3.28 -15.67
CA ARG A 176 -10.01 1.93 -15.56
C ARG A 176 -8.49 1.99 -15.59
N ASP A 177 -7.86 1.48 -14.55
CA ASP A 177 -6.41 1.39 -14.45
C ASP A 177 -5.86 0.44 -15.52
N TYR A 178 -4.91 0.91 -16.33
CA TYR A 178 -4.38 0.12 -17.45
C TYR A 178 -3.40 -0.97 -17.00
N VAL A 179 -2.91 -0.92 -15.75
CA VAL A 179 -2.10 -1.97 -15.13
C VAL A 179 -3.01 -2.95 -14.39
N LEU A 180 -3.83 -2.47 -13.44
CA LEU A 180 -4.70 -3.36 -12.64
C LEU A 180 -5.94 -3.87 -13.38
N ALA A 181 -6.27 -3.29 -14.54
CA ALA A 181 -7.39 -3.68 -15.38
C ALA A 181 -8.80 -3.55 -14.73
N ILE A 182 -8.91 -2.73 -13.68
CA ILE A 182 -10.12 -2.48 -12.88
C ILE A 182 -10.31 -0.98 -12.63
N LYS A 183 -11.39 -0.58 -11.94
CA LYS A 183 -11.61 0.80 -11.49
C LYS A 183 -11.34 0.92 -9.98
N PRO A 184 -10.11 1.23 -9.55
CA PRO A 184 -9.78 1.34 -8.13
C PRO A 184 -10.36 2.60 -7.48
N ASN A 185 -10.74 3.61 -8.29
CA ASN A 185 -11.18 4.93 -7.84
C ASN A 185 -10.12 5.61 -6.97
N TRP A 186 -8.94 5.84 -7.56
CA TRP A 186 -7.77 6.38 -6.87
C TRP A 186 -8.06 7.75 -6.25
N SER A 187 -7.75 7.90 -4.97
CA SER A 187 -7.50 9.19 -4.34
C SER A 187 -5.99 9.47 -4.33
N LEU A 188 -5.49 10.32 -3.43
CA LEU A 188 -4.06 10.58 -3.31
C LEU A 188 -3.33 9.40 -2.63
N GLY A 189 -2.99 8.38 -3.41
CA GLY A 189 -2.23 7.22 -2.96
C GLY A 189 -3.06 6.08 -2.36
N TYR A 190 -4.38 6.22 -2.29
CA TYR A 190 -5.29 5.20 -1.76
C TYR A 190 -6.36 4.82 -2.78
N HIS A 191 -6.96 3.65 -2.59
CA HIS A 191 -8.13 3.20 -3.34
C HIS A 191 -9.28 2.85 -2.40
N LYS A 192 -10.48 2.62 -2.94
CA LYS A 192 -11.61 2.14 -2.12
C LYS A 192 -11.30 0.76 -1.55
N PRO A 193 -11.57 0.50 -0.25
CA PRO A 193 -11.40 -0.84 0.28
C PRO A 193 -12.44 -1.79 -0.31
N VAL A 194 -12.07 -3.06 -0.43
CA VAL A 194 -12.93 -4.14 -0.90
C VAL A 194 -13.13 -5.14 0.24
N LEU A 195 -14.35 -5.16 0.78
CA LEU A 195 -14.71 -6.01 1.92
C LEU A 195 -15.58 -7.18 1.46
N ALA A 196 -15.57 -8.29 2.20
CA ALA A 196 -16.47 -9.42 2.00
C ALA A 196 -17.87 -9.13 2.59
N SER A 197 -18.44 -7.98 2.23
CA SER A 197 -19.70 -7.45 2.73
C SER A 197 -20.69 -7.22 1.59
N ARG A 198 -21.99 -7.36 1.88
CA ARG A 198 -23.06 -7.00 0.94
C ARG A 198 -23.15 -5.49 0.71
N SER A 199 -22.77 -4.70 1.72
CA SER A 199 -22.70 -3.24 1.63
C SER A 199 -21.24 -2.81 1.76
N GLN A 200 -20.71 -2.18 0.71
CA GLN A 200 -19.37 -1.60 0.74
C GLN A 200 -19.42 -0.22 1.39
N PRO A 201 -18.41 0.15 2.21
CA PRO A 201 -18.34 1.48 2.80
C PRO A 201 -18.17 2.53 1.69
N GLN A 202 -18.96 3.60 1.77
CA GLN A 202 -19.00 4.64 0.73
C GLN A 202 -17.88 5.67 0.93
N ASN A 203 -17.64 6.09 2.17
CA ASN A 203 -16.62 7.06 2.52
C ASN A 203 -15.39 6.42 3.19
N ALA A 204 -14.82 5.42 2.53
CA ALA A 204 -13.60 4.76 3.02
C ALA A 204 -12.43 4.88 2.03
N ILE A 205 -11.20 4.77 2.55
CA ILE A 205 -9.97 4.62 1.77
C ILE A 205 -9.06 3.56 2.38
N GLY A 206 -8.25 2.92 1.56
CA GLY A 206 -7.30 1.91 2.01
C GLY A 206 -6.21 1.62 0.98
N HIS A 207 -5.30 0.72 1.36
CA HIS A 207 -4.32 0.16 0.45
C HIS A 207 -3.94 -1.25 0.89
N TYR A 208 -3.68 -2.13 -0.07
CA TYR A 208 -3.31 -3.51 0.16
C TYR A 208 -1.92 -3.82 -0.38
N GLY A 209 -1.22 -4.70 0.31
CA GLY A 209 0.09 -5.21 -0.07
C GLY A 209 0.00 -6.63 -0.61
N VAL A 210 0.94 -6.99 -1.47
CA VAL A 210 1.09 -8.37 -1.93
C VAL A 210 1.35 -9.30 -0.75
N GLY A 211 0.70 -10.46 -0.76
CA GLY A 211 0.76 -11.41 0.35
C GLY A 211 -0.31 -11.19 1.43
N GLY A 212 -1.02 -10.08 1.37
CA GLY A 212 -2.33 -9.92 2.01
C GLY A 212 -2.41 -8.91 3.14
N SER A 213 -1.29 -8.30 3.54
CA SER A 213 -1.30 -7.19 4.50
C SER A 213 -1.99 -5.96 3.92
N GLY A 214 -2.48 -5.07 4.77
CA GLY A 214 -3.07 -3.80 4.35
C GLY A 214 -3.93 -3.19 5.44
N GLY A 215 -4.59 -2.09 5.12
CA GLY A 215 -5.51 -1.43 6.03
C GLY A 215 -6.49 -0.51 5.33
N PHE A 216 -7.47 -0.04 6.08
CA PHE A 216 -8.43 0.94 5.62
C PHE A 216 -8.95 1.82 6.77
N ALA A 217 -9.46 2.98 6.38
CA ALA A 217 -10.21 3.93 7.21
C ALA A 217 -11.61 4.08 6.60
N ASP A 218 -12.64 4.01 7.44
CA ASP A 218 -14.03 4.34 7.09
C ASP A 218 -14.46 5.58 7.86
N LEU A 219 -14.60 6.69 7.13
CA LEU A 219 -14.86 8.01 7.72
C LEU A 219 -16.30 8.15 8.20
N ASP A 220 -17.22 7.32 7.72
CA ASP A 220 -18.63 7.38 8.14
C ASP A 220 -18.83 6.80 9.54
N THR A 221 -18.04 5.78 9.91
CA THR A 221 -18.12 5.11 11.22
C THR A 221 -16.98 5.47 12.17
N GLY A 222 -15.93 6.14 11.70
CA GLY A 222 -14.69 6.36 12.46
C GLY A 222 -13.83 5.09 12.61
N LEU A 223 -14.22 3.99 11.97
CA LEU A 223 -13.51 2.72 12.04
C LEU A 223 -12.20 2.79 11.25
N SER A 224 -11.14 2.27 11.85
CA SER A 224 -9.93 1.87 11.12
C SER A 224 -9.63 0.41 11.37
N LEU A 225 -8.96 -0.21 10.41
CA LEU A 225 -8.52 -1.59 10.54
C LEU A 225 -7.22 -1.80 9.78
N ALA A 226 -6.29 -2.48 10.42
CA ALA A 226 -5.09 -2.99 9.78
C ALA A 226 -5.01 -4.52 9.94
N PHE A 227 -4.52 -5.18 8.90
CA PHE A 227 -4.20 -6.59 8.91
C PHE A 227 -2.76 -6.73 8.43
N VAL A 228 -1.89 -7.25 9.30
CA VAL A 228 -0.49 -7.52 8.99
C VAL A 228 -0.23 -9.00 9.22
N THR A 229 0.39 -9.66 8.24
CA THR A 229 0.64 -11.10 8.30
C THR A 229 1.99 -11.44 7.71
N ASN A 230 2.68 -12.41 8.33
CA ASN A 230 3.81 -13.08 7.72
C ASN A 230 3.38 -14.36 6.96
N ARG A 231 2.11 -14.78 7.10
CA ARG A 231 1.56 -15.86 6.29
C ARG A 231 1.01 -15.28 4.99
N LEU A 232 1.78 -15.36 3.91
CA LEU A 232 1.40 -14.88 2.60
C LEU A 232 0.17 -15.64 2.09
N GLY A 233 -0.87 -14.90 1.70
CA GLY A 233 -2.08 -15.43 1.08
C GLY A 233 -1.85 -15.86 -0.37
N SER A 234 -2.91 -16.36 -1.02
CA SER A 234 -2.86 -16.67 -2.45
C SER A 234 -2.50 -15.42 -3.25
N SER A 235 -1.36 -15.46 -3.94
CA SER A 235 -0.82 -14.38 -4.78
C SER A 235 -1.68 -14.06 -6.02
N LEU A 236 -2.80 -14.75 -6.21
CA LEU A 236 -3.69 -14.60 -7.37
C LEU A 236 -4.61 -13.38 -7.28
N THR A 237 -4.81 -12.77 -6.11
CA THR A 237 -5.67 -11.60 -5.96
C THR A 237 -4.84 -10.33 -5.73
N ALA A 238 -4.53 -9.62 -6.82
CA ALA A 238 -3.99 -8.25 -6.76
C ALA A 238 -4.89 -7.26 -5.98
N LEU A 239 -6.12 -7.68 -5.64
CA LEU A 239 -7.17 -6.89 -5.02
C LEU A 239 -7.41 -7.17 -3.54
N GLY A 240 -6.49 -7.90 -2.88
CA GLY A 240 -6.51 -8.09 -1.44
C GLY A 240 -6.77 -9.53 -1.02
N ASP A 241 -6.52 -9.77 0.26
CA ASP A 241 -6.63 -11.07 0.90
C ASP A 241 -8.02 -11.27 1.50
N LEU A 242 -8.61 -12.44 1.30
CA LEU A 242 -9.94 -12.75 1.80
C LEU A 242 -10.01 -12.68 3.35
N ARG A 243 -8.88 -12.87 4.06
CA ARG A 243 -8.80 -12.69 5.51
C ARG A 243 -9.06 -11.24 5.89
N LEU A 244 -8.36 -10.29 5.26
CA LEU A 244 -8.59 -8.86 5.46
C LEU A 244 -10.01 -8.47 5.05
N ALA A 245 -10.49 -8.94 3.90
CA ALA A 245 -11.83 -8.61 3.42
C ALA A 245 -12.94 -9.11 4.37
N ARG A 246 -12.79 -10.33 4.94
CA ARG A 246 -13.74 -10.88 5.93
C ARG A 246 -13.64 -10.19 7.28
N LEU A 247 -12.43 -9.93 7.77
CA LEU A 247 -12.20 -9.23 9.03
C LEU A 247 -12.78 -7.81 8.96
N GLY A 248 -12.52 -7.10 7.85
CA GLY A 248 -13.06 -5.77 7.61
C GLY A 248 -14.58 -5.76 7.52
N ALA A 249 -15.20 -6.75 6.87
CA ALA A 249 -16.66 -6.87 6.83
C ALA A 249 -17.28 -7.09 8.22
N ALA A 250 -16.65 -7.93 9.05
CA ALA A 250 -17.10 -8.14 10.44
C ALA A 250 -16.94 -6.88 11.28
N ALA A 251 -15.78 -6.21 11.21
CA ALA A 251 -15.52 -4.97 11.94
C ALA A 251 -16.47 -3.84 11.53
N LEU A 252 -16.71 -3.67 10.22
CA LEU A 252 -17.65 -2.67 9.71
C LEU A 252 -19.08 -2.95 10.22
N SER A 253 -19.51 -4.20 10.21
CA SER A 253 -20.81 -4.59 10.74
C SER A 253 -20.94 -4.30 12.23
N ILE A 254 -19.87 -4.41 13.02
CA ILE A 254 -19.90 -4.05 14.44
C ILE A 254 -19.97 -2.53 14.59
N ALA A 255 -19.12 -1.78 13.87
CA ALA A 255 -19.07 -0.33 13.95
C ALA A 255 -20.39 0.34 13.55
N GLN A 256 -21.05 -0.16 12.50
CA GLN A 256 -22.35 0.35 12.05
C GLN A 256 -23.49 0.15 13.05
N ASN A 257 -23.37 -0.86 13.93
CA ASN A 257 -24.36 -1.16 14.97
C ASN A 257 -23.92 -0.63 16.35
N TRP A 258 -22.77 0.03 16.45
CA TRP A 258 -22.23 0.48 17.74
C TRP A 258 -23.08 1.61 18.34
N SER A 259 -23.60 2.52 17.52
CA SER A 259 -24.47 3.61 17.97
C SER A 259 -25.81 3.17 18.57
N ASP A 260 -26.17 1.89 18.44
CA ASP A 260 -27.39 1.29 19.00
C ASP A 260 -27.16 0.59 20.36
N LEU A 261 -25.94 0.67 20.93
CA LEU A 261 -25.56 0.13 22.24
C LEU A 261 -25.29 1.24 23.27
#